data_AF-A0A132NH52-F1
#
_entry.id   AF-A0A132NH52-F1
#
_cell.length_a   1.000
_cell.length_b   1.000
_cell.length_c   1.000
_cell.angle_alpha   90.00
_cell.angle_beta   90.00
_cell.angle_gamma   90.00
#
_symmetry.space_group_name_H-M   'P 1'
#
loop_
_entity.id
_entity.type
_entity.pdbx_description
1 polymer ?
#
loop_
_entity_poly.entity_id
_entity_poly.type
_entity_poly.pdbx_seq_one_letter_code
_entity_poly.pdbx_strand_id
1 'polypeptide(L)'
;MTIKIEEAVLDDVEAMQAADAGQMLRAVASSGAQVRQAAIAAEEAGLARLREEGQPRAVVVAGMGGSGISGDVLAAVAGIGCRVPVVTLRDYTLPGWVGPMDLLIGVSCSGST
;
A
#
# COMPACT_ATOMS: atom_id res chain seq x y z
N MET A 1 -14.31 31.19 0.37
CA MET A 1 -14.11 30.59 1.71
C MET A 1 -12.62 30.70 2.01
N THR A 2 -12.23 31.63 2.88
CA THR A 2 -10.81 31.84 3.21
C THR A 2 -10.45 30.93 4.38
N ILE A 3 -9.64 29.90 4.13
CA ILE A 3 -9.06 29.10 5.21
C ILE A 3 -8.06 30.01 5.91
N LYS A 4 -8.33 30.37 7.17
CA LYS A 4 -7.34 31.02 8.02
C LYS A 4 -6.41 29.93 8.55
N ILE A 5 -5.12 30.04 8.23
CA ILE A 5 -4.07 29.20 8.80
C ILE A 5 -3.70 29.83 10.14
N GLU A 6 -3.89 29.11 11.25
CA GLU A 6 -3.37 29.52 12.55
C GLU A 6 -1.99 28.92 12.74
N GLU A 7 -0.96 29.67 12.33
CA GLU A 7 0.44 29.23 12.35
C GLU A 7 0.92 28.84 13.76
N ALA A 8 0.40 29.51 14.80
CA ALA A 8 0.74 29.24 16.20
C ALA A 8 0.43 27.80 16.65
N VAL A 9 -0.47 27.09 15.96
CA VAL A 9 -0.76 25.68 16.24
C VAL A 9 0.45 24.79 15.99
N LEU A 10 1.34 25.14 15.04
CA LEU A 10 2.52 24.31 14.73
C LEU A 10 3.56 24.28 15.85
N ASP A 11 3.53 25.28 16.74
CA ASP A 11 4.42 25.38 17.90
C ASP A 11 3.85 24.71 19.17
N ASP A 12 2.62 24.17 19.10
CA ASP A 12 1.92 23.52 20.20
C ASP A 12 1.57 22.07 19.86
N VAL A 13 2.30 21.13 20.46
CA VAL A 13 2.12 19.69 20.22
C VAL A 13 0.73 19.20 20.63
N GLU A 14 0.17 19.70 21.73
CA GLU A 14 -1.16 19.28 22.18
C GLU A 14 -2.24 19.80 21.23
N ALA A 15 -2.13 21.04 20.77
CA ALA A 15 -3.03 21.61 19.78
C ALA A 15 -2.95 20.87 18.44
N MET A 16 -1.74 20.52 17.96
CA MET A 16 -1.57 19.71 16.75
C MET A 16 -2.22 18.33 16.88
N GLN A 17 -2.03 17.66 18.01
CA GLN A 17 -2.60 16.34 18.25
C GLN A 17 -4.13 16.39 18.36
N ALA A 18 -4.67 17.42 19.01
CA ALA A 18 -6.12 17.64 19.08
C ALA A 18 -6.74 17.91 17.70
N ALA A 19 -6.01 18.57 16.79
CA ALA A 19 -6.43 18.81 15.42
C ALA A 19 -6.29 17.56 14.50
N ASP A 20 -5.47 16.58 14.88
CA ASP A 20 -5.20 15.37 14.10
C ASP A 20 -6.08 14.18 14.52
N ALA A 21 -7.40 14.30 14.32
CA ALA A 21 -8.36 13.25 14.65
C ALA A 21 -8.05 11.89 13.98
N GLY A 22 -7.36 11.91 12.84
CA GLY A 22 -6.95 10.72 12.08
C GLY A 22 -5.63 10.10 12.53
N GLN A 23 -4.88 10.72 13.45
CA GLN A 23 -3.52 10.32 13.83
C GLN A 23 -2.55 10.27 12.64
N MET A 24 -2.78 11.12 11.63
CA MET A 24 -2.01 11.17 10.39
C MET A 24 -0.61 11.75 10.59
N LEU A 25 -0.41 12.66 11.53
CA LEU A 25 0.91 13.21 11.84
C LEU A 25 1.87 12.09 12.23
N ARG A 26 1.44 11.20 13.14
CA ARG A 26 2.23 10.04 13.56
C ARG A 26 2.37 9.01 12.44
N ALA A 27 1.29 8.74 11.70
CA ALA A 27 1.32 7.78 10.60
C ALA A 27 2.35 8.18 9.53
N VAL A 28 2.40 9.46 9.15
CA VAL A 28 3.35 10.00 8.17
C VAL A 28 4.76 10.06 8.73
N ALA A 29 4.94 10.57 9.95
CA ALA A 29 6.26 10.67 10.59
C ALA A 29 6.94 9.30 10.77
N SER A 30 6.17 8.24 10.94
CA SER A 30 6.68 6.87 11.09
C SER A 30 6.84 6.09 9.78
N SER A 31 6.51 6.68 8.62
CA SER A 31 6.54 6.01 7.31
C SER A 31 7.86 5.28 7.01
N GLY A 32 9.01 5.91 7.29
CA GLY A 32 10.31 5.26 7.09
C GLY A 32 10.54 4.05 7.99
N ALA A 33 10.01 4.06 9.22
CA ALA A 33 10.05 2.89 10.10
C ALA A 33 9.10 1.79 9.62
N GLN A 34 7.91 2.16 9.13
CA GLN A 34 6.95 1.22 8.55
C GLN A 34 7.54 0.48 7.34
N VAL A 35 8.28 1.16 6.45
CA VAL A 35 8.96 0.52 5.31
C VAL A 35 9.99 -0.52 5.78
N ARG A 36 10.81 -0.19 6.78
CA ARG A 36 11.79 -1.15 7.33
C ARG A 36 11.09 -2.35 7.97
N GLN A 37 10.02 -2.11 8.71
CA GLN A 37 9.23 -3.18 9.32
C GLN A 37 8.58 -4.07 8.26
N ALA A 38 8.08 -3.51 7.17
CA ALA A 38 7.52 -4.27 6.06
C ALA A 38 8.58 -5.15 5.38
N ALA A 39 9.82 -4.68 5.25
CA ALA A 39 10.91 -5.48 4.70
C ALA A 39 11.26 -6.69 5.59
N ILE A 40 11.31 -6.49 6.92
CA ILE A 40 11.51 -7.58 7.88
C ILE A 40 10.34 -8.57 7.81
N ALA A 41 9.10 -8.09 7.85
CA ALA A 41 7.91 -8.94 7.79
C ALA A 41 7.85 -9.75 6.49
N ALA A 42 8.30 -9.18 5.36
CA ALA A 42 8.38 -9.87 4.08
C ALA A 42 9.42 -11.02 4.09
N GLU A 43 10.55 -10.83 4.77
CA GLU A 43 11.56 -11.86 4.97
C GLU A 43 11.04 -12.98 5.89
N GLU A 44 10.45 -12.62 7.03
CA GLU A 44 9.87 -13.56 7.99
C GLU A 44 8.71 -14.37 7.39
N ALA A 45 7.90 -13.75 6.54
CA ALA A 45 6.85 -14.44 5.79
C ALA A 45 7.39 -15.39 4.70
N GLY A 46 8.69 -15.34 4.43
CA GLY A 46 9.35 -16.21 3.46
C GLY A 46 8.94 -15.92 2.01
N LEU A 47 8.63 -14.66 1.65
CA LEU A 47 8.19 -14.31 0.29
C LEU A 47 9.20 -14.72 -0.81
N ALA A 48 10.47 -14.91 -0.44
CA ALA A 48 11.49 -15.44 -1.35
C ALA A 48 11.11 -16.81 -1.96
N ARG A 49 10.34 -17.64 -1.24
CA ARG A 49 9.90 -18.97 -1.71
C ARG A 49 9.00 -18.90 -2.95
N LEU A 50 8.31 -17.77 -3.18
CA LEU A 50 7.49 -17.58 -4.38
C LEU A 50 8.31 -17.68 -5.67
N ARG A 51 9.63 -17.48 -5.60
CA ARG A 51 10.53 -17.67 -6.75
C ARG A 51 10.57 -19.13 -7.22
N GLU A 52 10.33 -20.08 -6.32
CA GLU A 52 10.32 -21.51 -6.62
C GLU A 52 9.07 -21.91 -7.43
N GLU A 53 7.98 -21.16 -7.31
CA GLU A 53 6.75 -21.32 -8.10
C GLU A 53 6.89 -20.80 -9.54
N GLY A 54 8.04 -20.20 -9.87
CA GLY A 54 8.33 -19.67 -11.19
C GLY A 54 7.84 -18.24 -11.39
N GLN A 55 7.88 -17.79 -12.65
CA GLN A 55 7.43 -16.46 -13.02
C GLN A 55 5.92 -16.47 -13.29
N PRO A 56 5.11 -15.65 -12.59
CA PRO A 56 3.69 -15.54 -12.91
C PRO A 56 3.49 -14.90 -14.27
N ARG A 57 2.31 -15.07 -14.87
CA ARG A 57 1.93 -14.39 -16.11
C ARG A 57 1.63 -12.90 -15.89
N ALA A 58 1.04 -12.56 -14.74
CA ALA A 58 0.75 -11.20 -14.32
C ALA A 58 0.80 -11.08 -12.79
N VAL A 59 1.02 -9.86 -12.28
CA VAL A 59 0.81 -9.51 -10.87
C VAL A 59 -0.44 -8.65 -10.76
N VAL A 60 -1.42 -9.11 -10.00
CA VAL A 60 -2.68 -8.39 -9.76
C VAL A 60 -2.68 -7.90 -8.31
N VAL A 61 -2.79 -6.60 -8.09
CA VAL A 61 -2.90 -6.01 -6.76
C VAL A 61 -4.34 -5.59 -6.52
N ALA A 62 -5.06 -6.34 -5.70
CA ALA A 62 -6.46 -6.09 -5.38
C ALA A 62 -6.56 -5.32 -4.05
N GLY A 63 -7.22 -4.16 -4.06
CA GLY A 63 -7.45 -3.39 -2.85
C GLY A 63 -8.41 -2.24 -3.07
N MET A 64 -9.24 -1.97 -2.06
CA MET A 64 -10.22 -0.89 -2.12
C MET A 64 -9.68 0.41 -1.51
N GLY A 65 -10.14 1.54 -2.05
CA GLY A 65 -9.77 2.88 -1.56
C GLY A 65 -8.26 3.11 -1.50
N GLY A 66 -7.77 3.49 -0.31
CA GLY A 66 -6.35 3.71 -0.05
C GLY A 66 -5.48 2.48 -0.25
N SER A 67 -6.01 1.27 -0.01
CA SER A 67 -5.26 0.03 -0.22
C SER A 67 -4.97 -0.22 -1.70
N GLY A 68 -5.88 0.15 -2.61
CA GLY A 68 -5.64 0.06 -4.05
C GLY A 68 -4.51 0.98 -4.55
N ILE A 69 -4.21 2.07 -3.82
CA ILE A 69 -3.10 2.98 -4.17
C ILE A 69 -1.75 2.23 -4.13
N SER A 70 -1.62 1.22 -3.26
CA SER A 70 -0.40 0.41 -3.19
C SER A 70 -0.06 -0.29 -4.52
N GLY A 71 -1.08 -0.71 -5.29
CA GLY A 71 -0.90 -1.29 -6.62
C GLY A 71 -0.32 -0.28 -7.62
N ASP A 72 -0.82 0.95 -7.59
CA ASP A 72 -0.34 2.03 -8.46
C ASP A 72 1.09 2.43 -8.09
N VAL A 73 1.42 2.49 -6.79
CA VAL A 73 2.79 2.70 -6.32
C VAL A 73 3.71 1.58 -6.77
N LEU A 74 3.28 0.31 -6.67
CA LEU A 74 4.05 -0.83 -7.15
C LEU A 74 4.29 -0.76 -8.66
N ALA A 75 3.25 -0.45 -9.44
CA ALA A 75 3.37 -0.28 -10.88
C ALA A 75 4.32 0.88 -11.24
N ALA A 76 4.27 1.99 -10.51
CA ALA A 76 5.15 3.13 -10.74
C ALA A 76 6.62 2.84 -10.41
N VAL A 77 6.89 2.15 -9.30
CA VAL A 77 8.26 1.91 -8.81
C VAL A 77 8.89 0.69 -9.48
N ALA A 78 8.14 -0.38 -9.68
CA ALA A 78 8.65 -1.65 -10.19
C ALA A 78 8.25 -1.94 -11.65
N GLY A 79 7.18 -1.32 -12.16
CA GLY A 79 6.57 -1.71 -13.44
C GLY A 79 7.51 -1.62 -14.65
N ILE A 80 8.35 -0.59 -14.75
CA ILE A 80 9.30 -0.42 -15.87
C ILE A 80 10.32 -1.57 -15.93
N GLY A 81 10.76 -2.07 -14.78
CA GLY A 81 11.70 -3.20 -14.68
C GLY A 81 11.02 -4.56 -14.51
N CYS A 82 9.69 -4.59 -14.38
CA CYS A 82 8.97 -5.82 -14.15
C CYS A 82 8.86 -6.61 -15.46
N ARG A 83 9.18 -7.90 -15.40
CA ARG A 83 9.09 -8.79 -16.57
C ARG A 83 7.65 -9.15 -16.94
N VAL A 84 6.69 -8.82 -16.08
CA VAL A 84 5.28 -9.19 -16.19
C VAL A 84 4.44 -7.95 -15.89
N PRO A 85 3.22 -7.84 -16.45
CA PRO A 85 2.35 -6.72 -16.16
C PRO A 85 1.97 -6.68 -14.68
N VAL A 86 1.97 -5.47 -14.11
CA VAL A 86 1.41 -5.17 -12.77
C VAL A 86 0.08 -4.45 -12.98
N VAL A 87 -1.00 -5.03 -12.47
CA VAL A 87 -2.36 -4.53 -12.66
C VAL A 87 -3.00 -4.23 -11.31
N THR A 88 -3.40 -2.99 -11.08
CA THR A 88 -4.21 -2.61 -9.92
C THR A 88 -5.68 -2.95 -10.17
N LEU A 89 -6.30 -3.71 -9.26
CA LEU A 89 -7.72 -4.02 -9.25
C LEU A 89 -8.40 -3.31 -8.07
N ARG A 90 -9.41 -2.50 -8.39
CA ARG A 90 -10.21 -1.71 -7.43
C ARG A 90 -11.68 -2.14 -7.46
N ASP A 91 -11.88 -3.45 -7.56
CA ASP A 91 -13.19 -4.09 -7.66
C ASP A 91 -13.23 -5.31 -6.72
N TYR A 92 -14.42 -5.74 -6.35
CA TYR A 92 -14.68 -6.93 -5.55
C TYR A 92 -14.69 -8.22 -6.38
N THR A 93 -14.65 -8.10 -7.72
CA THR A 93 -14.64 -9.24 -8.62
C THR A 93 -13.35 -9.32 -9.43
N LEU A 94 -12.76 -10.52 -9.50
CA LEU A 94 -11.59 -10.75 -10.35
C LEU A 94 -12.02 -10.73 -11.83
N PRO A 95 -11.24 -10.08 -12.71
CA PRO A 95 -11.45 -10.18 -14.15
C PRO A 95 -11.38 -11.64 -14.63
N GLY A 96 -12.22 -12.02 -15.60
CA GLY A 96 -12.30 -13.41 -16.08
C GLY A 96 -11.04 -13.97 -16.74
N TRP A 97 -10.03 -13.13 -17.02
CA TRP A 97 -8.72 -13.58 -17.51
C TRP A 97 -7.80 -14.04 -16.38
N VAL A 98 -8.03 -13.61 -15.12
CA VAL A 98 -7.20 -13.98 -13.97
C VAL A 98 -7.35 -15.47 -13.70
N GLY A 99 -6.23 -16.16 -13.53
CA GLY A 99 -6.22 -17.62 -13.37
C GLY A 99 -5.00 -18.15 -12.61
N PRO A 100 -4.81 -19.48 -12.60
CA PRO A 100 -3.82 -20.15 -11.74
C PRO A 100 -2.35 -19.79 -12.00
N MET A 101 -2.06 -19.10 -13.10
CA MET A 101 -0.70 -18.66 -13.46
C MET A 101 -0.43 -17.20 -13.05
N ASP A 102 -1.40 -16.49 -12.48
CA ASP A 102 -1.23 -15.10 -12.04
C ASP A 102 -0.99 -15.03 -10.52
N LEU A 103 -0.20 -14.05 -10.09
CA LEU A 103 0.00 -13.75 -8.69
C LEU A 103 -1.00 -12.69 -8.24
N LEU A 104 -1.89 -13.02 -7.30
CA LEU A 104 -2.81 -12.08 -6.69
C LEU A 104 -2.28 -11.61 -5.32
N ILE A 105 -2.16 -10.29 -5.15
CA ILE A 105 -1.79 -9.63 -3.90
C ILE A 105 -3.03 -8.89 -3.39
N GLY A 106 -3.67 -9.41 -2.35
CA GLY A 106 -4.75 -8.73 -1.65
C GLY A 106 -4.20 -7.72 -0.64
N VAL A 107 -4.63 -6.47 -0.73
CA VAL A 107 -4.19 -5.38 0.16
C VAL A 107 -5.41 -4.80 0.87
N SER A 108 -5.39 -4.88 2.19
CA SER A 108 -6.49 -4.44 3.05
C SER A 108 -5.92 -3.94 4.37
N CYS A 109 -6.23 -2.71 4.74
CA CYS A 109 -5.79 -2.15 6.02
C CYS A 109 -6.53 -2.78 7.21
N SER A 110 -7.83 -3.07 7.05
CA SER A 110 -8.65 -3.71 8.09
C SER A 110 -8.57 -5.24 8.08
N GLY A 111 -8.15 -5.84 6.96
CA GLY A 111 -8.18 -7.29 6.75
C GLY A 111 -9.59 -7.86 6.56
N SER A 112 -10.62 -7.01 6.52
CA SER A 112 -12.03 -7.39 6.38
C SER A 112 -12.68 -6.94 5.07
N THR A 113 -11.93 -6.15 4.29
CA THR A 113 -12.27 -5.78 2.90
C THR A 113 -11.45 -6.60 1.94
#